data_AF-A0A1R4ILR1-F1
#
_entry.id   AF-A0A1R4ILR1-F1
#
_cell.length_a   1.000
_cell.length_b   1.000
_cell.length_c   1.000
_cell.angle_alpha   90.00
_cell.angle_beta   90.00
_cell.angle_gamma   90.00
#
_symmetry.space_group_name_H-M   'P 1'
#
loop_
_entity.id
_entity.type
_entity.pdbx_description
1 polymer ?
#
loop_
_entity_poly.entity_id
_entity_poly.type
_entity_poly.pdbx_seq_one_letter_code
_entity_poly.pdbx_strand_id
1 'polypeptide(L)'
;MRMRFPSAIRAARRAPLLQVLKSAAATIGAWLLAGWLLPGPLPIFAAIAALLVVQPSVNQSLSKAIERSVGVIVGVVIAVLLSLLLGPQSWVVLAAVVVALLIAWALRASTGTGNQVAISAVLVLALGSSNSDYAWERIVETLIGAVVGFIVNVAVVPPVLSAPARRDVGMLGREVAASLERLADALPSVQSGPQLQELMLEVRLLRPMLAAAQASIASAEESLSLNPRRSRHNDDLKEIRALLTRIAPVVTQVIGMTRAYYDHYEDSLADDASVRAIAEQLRRAGHDVRLAVQLADAAPEPDVMTSAVPALTAPLMMRPPESDHWILVGSLMEDLRRIHGELREDD
;
A
#
# COMPACT_ATOMS: atom_id res chain seq x y z
N MET A 1 -31.74 -1.34 20.67
CA MET A 1 -30.33 -1.01 20.93
C MET A 1 -29.44 -1.94 20.13
N ARG A 2 -28.98 -1.53 18.92
CA ARG A 2 -28.07 -2.36 18.10
C ARG A 2 -26.65 -2.22 18.66
N MET A 3 -26.13 -3.26 19.30
CA MET A 3 -24.72 -3.32 19.72
C MET A 3 -23.84 -3.15 18.48
N ARG A 4 -23.23 -1.96 18.33
CA ARG A 4 -22.16 -1.72 17.38
C ARG A 4 -20.90 -2.34 17.97
N PHE A 5 -20.57 -3.56 17.55
CA PHE A 5 -19.27 -4.12 17.83
C PHE A 5 -18.20 -3.14 17.31
N PRO A 6 -17.13 -2.88 18.08
CA PRO A 6 -16.06 -2.02 17.61
C PRO A 6 -15.52 -2.58 16.28
N SER A 7 -15.25 -1.69 15.32
CA SER A 7 -14.63 -2.02 14.02
C SER A 7 -13.30 -2.77 14.17
N ALA A 8 -12.70 -2.75 15.37
CA ALA A 8 -11.54 -3.56 15.75
C ALA A 8 -11.81 -5.08 15.73
N ILE A 9 -13.05 -5.54 15.96
CA ILE A 9 -13.40 -6.98 16.04
C ILE A 9 -13.91 -7.51 14.71
N ARG A 10 -14.55 -6.65 13.89
CA ARG A 10 -15.14 -7.06 12.61
C ARG A 10 -14.49 -6.32 11.45
N ALA A 11 -13.73 -7.05 10.64
CA ALA A 11 -13.16 -6.53 9.41
C ALA A 11 -14.25 -6.06 8.45
N ALA A 12 -14.00 -4.95 7.75
CA ALA A 12 -14.91 -4.38 6.75
C ALA A 12 -15.07 -5.28 5.51
N ARG A 13 -14.10 -6.16 5.24
CA ARG A 13 -14.12 -7.13 4.14
C ARG A 13 -13.73 -8.52 4.64
N ARG A 14 -14.32 -9.55 4.03
CA ARG A 14 -13.97 -10.95 4.31
C ARG A 14 -12.58 -11.25 3.75
N ALA A 15 -11.80 -12.07 4.46
CA ALA A 15 -10.58 -12.62 3.90
C ALA A 15 -10.91 -13.47 2.64
N PRO A 16 -10.05 -13.46 1.61
CA PRO A 16 -10.23 -14.34 0.46
C PRO A 16 -10.32 -15.80 0.91
N LEU A 17 -11.27 -16.56 0.34
CA LEU A 17 -11.45 -17.98 0.70
C LEU A 17 -10.18 -18.80 0.47
N LEU A 18 -9.41 -18.46 -0.56
CA LEU A 18 -8.09 -19.05 -0.82
C LEU A 18 -7.12 -18.87 0.36
N GLN A 19 -7.13 -17.70 1.02
CA GLN A 19 -6.28 -17.44 2.19
C GLN A 19 -6.64 -18.41 3.33
N VAL A 20 -7.93 -18.59 3.59
CA VAL A 20 -8.42 -19.51 4.62
C VAL A 20 -8.01 -20.95 4.31
N LEU A 21 -8.21 -21.38 3.06
CA LEU A 21 -7.87 -22.74 2.63
C LEU A 21 -6.36 -23.02 2.73
N LYS A 22 -5.49 -22.11 2.29
CA LYS A 22 -4.04 -22.33 2.39
C LYS A 22 -3.55 -22.31 3.83
N SER A 23 -4.11 -21.45 4.70
CA SER A 23 -3.80 -21.45 6.13
C SER A 23 -4.21 -22.78 6.78
N ALA A 24 -5.40 -23.30 6.45
CA ALA A 24 -5.85 -24.61 6.92
C ALA A 24 -4.94 -25.74 6.42
N ALA A 25 -4.62 -25.76 5.13
CA ALA A 25 -3.73 -26.75 4.52
C ALA A 25 -2.32 -26.74 5.14
N ALA A 26 -1.74 -25.55 5.36
CA ALA A 26 -0.46 -25.40 6.03
C ALA A 26 -0.48 -25.90 7.47
N THR A 27 -1.54 -25.57 8.22
CA THR A 27 -1.71 -25.99 9.61
C THR A 27 -1.81 -27.51 9.73
N ILE A 28 -2.66 -28.13 8.90
CA ILE A 28 -2.84 -29.58 8.86
C ILE A 28 -1.55 -30.26 8.40
N GLY A 29 -0.90 -29.76 7.35
CA GLY A 29 0.35 -30.30 6.83
C GLY A 29 1.48 -30.25 7.86
N ALA A 30 1.62 -29.12 8.57
CA ALA A 30 2.63 -28.96 9.61
C ALA A 30 2.40 -29.89 10.80
N TRP A 31 1.13 -30.04 11.21
CA TRP A 31 0.74 -30.99 12.26
C TRP A 31 1.14 -32.42 11.89
N LEU A 32 0.72 -32.89 10.71
CA LEU A 32 0.97 -34.26 10.27
C LEU A 32 2.47 -34.54 10.11
N LEU A 33 3.21 -33.58 9.52
CA LEU A 33 4.64 -33.73 9.32
C LEU A 33 5.41 -33.74 10.64
N ALA A 34 5.10 -32.83 11.56
CA ALA A 34 5.74 -32.77 12.86
C ALA A 34 5.43 -34.02 13.71
N GLY A 35 4.17 -34.47 13.73
CA GLY A 35 3.79 -35.69 14.46
C GLY A 35 4.41 -36.97 13.90
N TRP A 36 4.75 -36.99 12.61
CA TRP A 36 5.49 -38.11 12.02
C TRP A 36 6.99 -38.07 12.34
N LEU A 37 7.60 -36.87 12.35
CA LEU A 37 9.03 -36.69 12.58
C LEU A 37 9.43 -36.72 14.06
N LEU A 38 8.55 -36.24 14.93
CA LEU A 38 8.73 -36.14 16.38
C LEU A 38 7.68 -37.05 17.05
N PRO A 39 7.96 -38.35 17.25
CA PRO A 39 7.06 -39.22 18.00
C PRO A 39 7.01 -38.75 19.46
N GLY A 40 5.89 -38.15 19.86
CA GLY A 40 5.77 -37.48 21.14
C GLY A 40 4.36 -36.91 21.39
N PRO A 41 4.23 -35.86 22.23
CA PRO A 41 2.96 -35.18 22.46
C PRO A 41 2.40 -34.53 21.18
N LEU A 42 1.15 -34.07 21.24
CA LEU A 42 0.48 -33.44 20.10
C LEU A 42 1.30 -32.23 19.58
N PRO A 43 1.59 -32.14 18.26
CA PRO A 43 2.49 -31.13 17.67
C PRO A 43 1.83 -29.76 17.50
N ILE A 44 1.37 -29.21 18.62
CA ILE A 44 0.53 -28.01 18.68
C ILE A 44 1.32 -26.78 18.18
N PHE A 45 2.64 -26.73 18.39
CA PHE A 45 3.43 -25.55 18.05
C PHE A 45 3.75 -25.47 16.57
N ALA A 46 3.90 -26.62 15.90
CA ALA A 46 4.00 -26.69 14.45
C ALA A 46 2.72 -26.15 13.80
N ALA A 47 1.55 -26.57 14.28
CA ALA A 47 0.27 -26.09 13.75
C ALA A 47 0.07 -24.59 13.98
N ILE A 48 0.31 -24.08 15.20
CA ILE A 48 0.15 -22.65 15.49
C ILE A 48 1.17 -21.82 14.68
N ALA A 49 2.42 -22.27 14.57
CA ALA A 49 3.43 -21.56 13.80
C ALA A 49 3.05 -21.51 12.31
N ALA A 50 2.64 -22.62 11.71
CA ALA A 50 2.19 -22.65 10.31
C ALA A 50 0.99 -21.73 10.07
N LEU A 51 -0.01 -21.77 10.95
CA LEU A 51 -1.18 -20.90 10.88
C LEU A 51 -0.80 -19.41 10.87
N LEU A 52 0.11 -19.00 11.74
CA LEU A 52 0.53 -17.61 11.90
C LEU A 52 1.52 -17.14 10.83
N VAL A 53 2.27 -18.06 10.21
CA VAL A 53 3.25 -17.75 9.17
C VAL A 53 2.58 -17.56 7.81
N VAL A 54 1.44 -18.18 7.54
CA VAL A 54 0.71 -17.99 6.29
C VAL A 54 0.07 -16.59 6.24
N GLN A 55 0.61 -15.71 5.40
CA GLN A 55 0.20 -14.31 5.28
C GLN A 55 -0.29 -13.97 3.85
N PRO A 56 -0.90 -12.79 3.63
CA PRO A 56 -1.32 -12.37 2.29
C PRO A 56 -0.18 -12.23 1.28
N SER A 57 1.02 -11.80 1.69
CA SER A 57 2.22 -11.70 0.83
C SER A 57 3.36 -12.62 1.28
N VAL A 58 4.30 -12.91 0.37
CA VAL A 58 5.49 -13.75 0.68
C VAL A 58 6.40 -13.03 1.69
N ASN A 59 6.63 -11.74 1.52
CA ASN A 59 7.49 -10.96 2.42
C ASN A 59 6.93 -10.90 3.85
N GLN A 60 5.61 -10.72 4.01
CA GLN A 60 4.95 -10.78 5.31
C GLN A 60 5.08 -12.18 5.93
N SER A 61 4.92 -13.23 5.14
CA SER A 61 5.06 -14.61 5.60
C SER A 61 6.48 -14.92 6.06
N LEU A 62 7.50 -14.51 5.29
CA LEU A 62 8.90 -14.63 5.67
C LEU A 62 9.21 -13.85 6.96
N SER A 63 8.75 -12.61 7.05
CA SER A 63 8.93 -11.77 8.23
C SER A 63 8.30 -12.43 9.46
N LYS A 64 7.11 -13.01 9.32
CA LYS A 64 6.43 -13.74 10.41
C LYS A 64 7.13 -15.04 10.79
N ALA A 65 7.69 -15.76 9.81
CA ALA A 65 8.49 -16.95 10.08
C ALA A 65 9.72 -16.59 10.92
N ILE A 66 10.47 -15.56 10.53
CA ILE A 66 11.66 -15.09 11.26
C ILE A 66 11.28 -14.58 12.65
N GLU A 67 10.28 -13.70 12.75
CA GLU A 67 9.77 -13.16 14.03
C GLU A 67 9.40 -14.28 15.00
N ARG A 68 8.70 -15.31 14.51
CA ARG A 68 8.27 -16.44 15.33
C ARG A 68 9.44 -17.31 15.77
N SER A 69 10.33 -17.67 14.85
CA SER A 69 11.48 -18.54 15.12
C SER A 69 12.46 -17.88 16.09
N VAL A 70 12.84 -16.62 15.84
CA VAL A 70 13.73 -15.85 16.73
C VAL A 70 13.08 -15.69 18.10
N GLY A 71 11.80 -15.30 18.14
CA GLY A 71 11.07 -15.14 19.40
C GLY A 71 11.05 -16.42 20.24
N VAL A 72 10.78 -17.58 19.62
CA VAL A 72 10.78 -18.87 20.32
C VAL A 72 12.16 -19.23 20.84
N ILE A 73 13.20 -19.14 20.00
CA ILE A 73 14.57 -19.50 20.37
C ILE A 73 15.05 -18.64 21.55
N VAL A 74 14.91 -17.32 21.44
CA VAL A 74 15.35 -16.40 22.50
C VAL A 74 14.56 -16.63 23.79
N GLY A 75 13.24 -16.83 23.71
CA GLY A 75 12.43 -17.10 24.90
C GLY A 75 12.78 -18.43 25.57
N VAL A 76 13.07 -19.48 24.79
CA VAL A 76 13.55 -20.77 25.31
C VAL A 76 14.90 -20.60 26.02
N VAL A 77 15.85 -19.88 25.41
CA VAL A 77 17.16 -19.60 26.01
C VAL A 77 17.01 -18.87 27.35
N ILE A 78 16.18 -17.82 27.40
CA ILE A 78 15.91 -17.08 28.65
C ILE A 78 15.32 -18.01 29.71
N ALA A 79 14.33 -18.82 29.35
CA ALA A 79 13.70 -19.76 30.28
C ALA A 79 14.71 -20.76 30.86
N VAL A 80 15.51 -21.40 30.01
CA VAL A 80 16.50 -22.39 30.44
C VAL A 80 17.54 -21.74 31.35
N LEU A 81 18.08 -20.58 30.99
CA LEU A 81 19.06 -19.87 31.82
C LEU A 81 18.50 -19.48 33.18
N LEU A 82 17.29 -18.93 33.23
CA LEU A 82 16.68 -18.53 34.51
C LEU A 82 16.31 -19.74 35.37
N SER A 83 15.85 -20.84 34.77
CA SER A 83 15.58 -22.09 35.47
C SER A 83 16.85 -22.67 36.11
N LEU A 84 17.97 -22.65 35.37
CA LEU A 84 19.27 -23.14 35.88
C LEU A 84 19.84 -22.25 37.00
N LEU A 85 19.64 -20.93 36.92
CA LEU A 85 20.19 -19.97 37.89
C LEU A 85 19.35 -19.84 39.16
N LEU A 86 18.02 -19.90 39.04
CA LEU A 86 17.08 -19.53 40.11
C LEU A 86 16.19 -20.69 40.57
N GLY A 87 16.23 -21.83 39.86
CA GLY A 87 15.41 -23.00 40.14
C GLY A 87 13.94 -22.87 39.71
N PRO A 88 13.13 -23.92 39.92
CA PRO A 88 11.76 -24.03 39.41
C PRO A 88 10.74 -23.34 40.34
N GLN A 89 10.89 -22.05 40.58
CA GLN A 89 9.98 -21.27 41.45
C GLN A 89 8.96 -20.48 40.65
N SER A 90 7.72 -20.35 41.15
CA SER A 90 6.63 -19.65 40.43
C SER A 90 6.96 -18.20 40.10
N TRP A 91 7.72 -17.50 40.95
CA TRP A 91 8.12 -16.11 40.71
C TRP A 91 9.15 -15.97 39.57
N VAL A 92 9.90 -17.03 39.26
CA VAL A 92 10.88 -17.05 38.16
C VAL A 92 10.18 -16.90 36.80
N VAL A 93 8.96 -17.43 36.67
CA VAL A 93 8.12 -17.22 35.47
C VAL A 93 7.80 -15.74 35.27
N LEU A 94 7.44 -15.03 36.34
CA LEU A 94 7.13 -13.59 36.28
C LEU A 94 8.40 -12.79 35.95
N ALA A 95 9.53 -13.13 36.58
CA ALA A 95 10.81 -12.53 36.27
C ALA A 95 11.21 -12.75 34.80
N ALA A 96 10.98 -13.95 34.26
CA ALA A 96 11.28 -14.28 32.87
C ALA A 96 10.48 -13.43 31.88
N VAL A 97 9.21 -13.12 32.16
CA VAL A 97 8.41 -12.19 31.33
C VAL A 97 9.05 -10.81 31.31
N VAL A 98 9.41 -10.27 32.47
CA VAL A 98 10.04 -8.95 32.56
C VAL A 98 11.36 -8.92 31.80
N VAL A 99 12.23 -9.91 32.02
CA VAL A 99 13.51 -10.04 31.33
C VAL A 99 13.32 -10.17 29.82
N ALA A 100 12.39 -11.03 29.37
CA ALA A 100 12.07 -11.20 27.95
C ALA A 100 11.65 -9.90 27.28
N LEU A 101 10.75 -9.14 27.91
CA LEU A 101 10.27 -7.86 27.38
C LEU A 101 11.36 -6.79 27.40
N LEU A 102 12.18 -6.73 28.44
CA LEU A 102 13.31 -5.80 28.51
C LEU A 102 14.37 -6.09 27.45
N ILE A 103 14.70 -7.37 27.22
CA ILE A 103 15.63 -7.78 26.15
C ILE A 103 15.05 -7.42 24.78
N ALA A 104 13.77 -7.75 24.53
CA ALA A 104 13.12 -7.41 23.28
C ALA A 104 13.09 -5.88 23.03
N TRP A 105 12.82 -5.09 24.07
CA TRP A 105 12.87 -3.64 24.02
C TRP A 105 14.28 -3.12 23.74
N ALA A 106 15.29 -3.63 24.45
CA ALA A 106 16.69 -3.23 24.28
C ALA A 106 17.20 -3.52 22.85
N LEU A 107 16.76 -4.64 22.26
CA LEU A 107 17.08 -5.03 20.88
C LEU A 107 16.21 -4.34 19.83
N ARG A 108 15.28 -3.45 20.23
CA ARG A 108 14.29 -2.81 19.35
C ARG A 108 13.52 -3.83 18.50
N ALA A 109 13.22 -5.00 19.08
CA ALA A 109 12.51 -6.07 18.41
C ALA A 109 11.07 -5.63 18.05
N SER A 110 10.50 -6.22 17.00
CA SER A 110 9.09 -5.99 16.67
C SER A 110 8.20 -6.38 17.85
N THR A 111 7.03 -5.75 17.99
CA THR A 111 6.04 -6.09 19.02
C THR A 111 5.69 -7.58 18.99
N GLY A 112 5.59 -8.16 17.79
CA GLY A 112 5.34 -9.59 17.63
C GLY A 112 6.49 -10.47 18.10
N THR A 113 7.74 -10.10 17.82
CA THR A 113 8.93 -10.82 18.30
C THR A 113 8.97 -10.75 19.83
N GLY A 114 8.84 -9.56 20.42
CA GLY A 114 8.90 -9.38 21.87
C GLY A 114 7.82 -10.15 22.62
N ASN A 115 6.58 -10.12 22.13
CA ASN A 115 5.50 -10.94 22.68
C ASN A 115 5.82 -12.43 22.59
N GLN A 116 6.40 -12.89 21.46
CA GLN A 116 6.75 -14.29 21.28
C GLN A 116 7.87 -14.75 22.22
N VAL A 117 8.88 -13.91 22.48
CA VAL A 117 9.93 -14.19 23.47
C VAL A 117 9.31 -14.43 24.84
N ALA A 118 8.45 -13.51 25.30
CA ALA A 118 7.78 -13.63 26.59
C ALA A 118 6.89 -14.89 26.67
N ILE A 119 6.06 -15.13 25.65
CA ILE A 119 5.18 -16.32 25.58
C ILE A 119 6.01 -17.61 25.64
N SER A 120 7.10 -17.69 24.88
CA SER A 120 7.93 -18.89 24.85
C SER A 120 8.64 -19.11 26.18
N ALA A 121 9.15 -18.06 26.82
CA ALA A 121 9.79 -18.16 28.12
C ALA A 121 8.81 -18.68 29.20
N VAL A 122 7.59 -18.16 29.23
CA VAL A 122 6.54 -18.61 30.14
C VAL A 122 6.20 -20.07 29.92
N LEU A 123 5.94 -20.48 28.67
CA LEU A 123 5.54 -21.84 28.36
C LEU A 123 6.62 -22.86 28.73
N VAL A 124 7.89 -22.57 28.45
CA VAL A 124 9.01 -23.47 28.80
C VAL A 124 9.16 -23.61 30.30
N LEU A 125 9.08 -22.52 31.07
CA LEU A 125 9.17 -22.60 32.53
C LEU A 125 7.94 -23.28 33.17
N ALA A 126 6.75 -23.07 32.61
CA ALA A 126 5.50 -23.59 33.16
C ALA A 126 5.27 -25.07 32.83
N LEU A 127 5.63 -25.50 31.61
CA LEU A 127 5.32 -26.85 31.08
C LEU A 127 6.56 -27.73 30.93
N GLY A 128 7.76 -27.15 30.87
CA GLY A 128 9.01 -27.90 30.69
C GLY A 128 9.53 -28.57 31.97
N SER A 129 8.94 -28.30 33.13
CA SER A 129 9.36 -28.92 34.40
C SER A 129 9.09 -30.43 34.45
N SER A 130 8.11 -30.92 33.68
CA SER A 130 7.76 -32.34 33.61
C SER A 130 8.45 -33.11 32.48
N ASN A 131 9.02 -32.41 31.48
CA ASN A 131 9.63 -33.01 30.29
C ASN A 131 10.90 -32.23 29.90
N SER A 132 12.08 -32.84 30.08
CA SER A 132 13.37 -32.22 29.75
C SER A 132 13.48 -31.77 28.30
N ASP A 133 12.82 -32.50 27.41
CA ASP A 133 12.92 -32.32 25.97
C ASP A 133 11.95 -31.24 25.45
N TYR A 134 11.04 -30.75 26.30
CA TYR A 134 10.03 -29.75 25.92
C TYR A 134 10.64 -28.49 25.31
N ALA A 135 11.74 -27.99 25.88
CA ALA A 135 12.43 -26.81 25.38
C ALA A 135 12.93 -27.01 23.94
N TRP A 136 13.46 -28.20 23.65
CA TRP A 136 13.95 -28.58 22.34
C TRP A 136 12.79 -28.82 21.35
N GLU A 137 11.80 -29.61 21.73
CA GLU A 137 10.59 -29.88 20.94
C GLU A 137 9.89 -28.58 20.54
N ARG A 138 9.78 -27.63 21.47
CA ARG A 138 9.21 -26.30 21.22
C ARG A 138 9.92 -25.55 20.09
N ILE A 139 11.26 -25.61 20.03
CA ILE A 139 12.04 -25.00 18.96
C ILE A 139 11.77 -25.75 17.65
N VAL A 140 11.97 -27.06 17.64
CA VAL A 140 11.89 -27.88 16.42
C VAL A 140 10.50 -27.82 15.80
N GLU A 141 9.44 -28.01 16.59
CA GLU A 141 8.06 -27.90 16.10
C GLU A 141 7.76 -26.52 15.51
N THR A 142 8.20 -25.44 16.18
CA THR A 142 7.99 -24.08 15.67
C THR A 142 8.69 -23.89 14.33
N LEU A 143 9.92 -24.41 14.19
CA LEU A 143 10.68 -24.33 12.94
C LEU A 143 10.01 -25.13 11.83
N ILE A 144 9.54 -26.36 12.10
CA ILE A 144 8.78 -27.16 11.14
C ILE A 144 7.53 -26.40 10.68
N GLY A 145 6.74 -25.88 11.62
CA GLY A 145 5.55 -25.10 11.31
C GLY A 145 5.84 -23.84 10.51
N ALA A 146 6.90 -23.10 10.85
CA ALA A 146 7.31 -21.92 10.11
C ALA A 146 7.75 -22.24 8.69
N VAL A 147 8.53 -23.31 8.49
CA VAL A 147 8.98 -23.77 7.17
C VAL A 147 7.79 -24.25 6.33
N VAL A 148 6.94 -25.11 6.88
CA VAL A 148 5.75 -25.62 6.16
C VAL A 148 4.79 -24.50 5.82
N GLY A 149 4.51 -23.60 6.77
CA GLY A 149 3.67 -22.43 6.54
C GLY A 149 4.20 -21.54 5.43
N PHE A 150 5.51 -21.27 5.43
CA PHE A 150 6.16 -20.48 4.39
C PHE A 150 6.12 -21.17 3.02
N ILE A 151 6.45 -22.46 2.96
CA ILE A 151 6.42 -23.25 1.72
C ILE A 151 5.01 -23.27 1.12
N VAL A 152 3.99 -23.57 1.92
CA VAL A 152 2.60 -23.57 1.44
C VAL A 152 2.18 -22.18 0.97
N ASN A 153 2.61 -21.12 1.66
CA ASN A 153 2.31 -19.75 1.25
C ASN A 153 2.95 -19.36 -0.08
N VAL A 154 4.16 -19.85 -0.37
CA VAL A 154 4.85 -19.64 -1.65
C VAL A 154 4.26 -20.50 -2.75
N ALA A 155 3.94 -21.78 -2.45
CA ALA A 155 3.39 -22.74 -3.40
C ALA A 155 1.97 -22.36 -3.84
N VAL A 156 1.12 -21.93 -2.89
CA VAL A 156 -0.20 -21.37 -3.19
C VAL A 156 -0.03 -19.89 -3.51
N VAL A 157 0.42 -19.64 -4.75
CA VAL A 157 0.91 -18.35 -5.22
C VAL A 157 0.02 -17.18 -4.74
N PRO A 158 0.59 -16.23 -3.98
CA PRO A 158 -0.14 -15.07 -3.51
C PRO A 158 -0.72 -14.22 -4.64
N PRO A 159 -1.89 -13.58 -4.42
CA PRO A 159 -2.48 -12.71 -5.43
C PRO A 159 -1.56 -11.52 -5.72
N VAL A 160 -1.38 -11.22 -7.01
CA VAL A 160 -0.66 -10.02 -7.46
C VAL A 160 -1.63 -8.84 -7.42
N LEU A 161 -1.24 -7.74 -6.77
CA LEU A 161 -2.10 -6.57 -6.58
C LEU A 161 -1.88 -5.48 -7.65
N SER A 162 -1.33 -5.83 -8.81
CA SER A 162 -1.13 -4.90 -9.94
C SER A 162 -2.45 -4.38 -10.52
N ALA A 163 -3.48 -5.22 -10.62
CA ALA A 163 -4.77 -4.82 -11.17
C ALA A 163 -5.51 -3.76 -10.32
N PRO A 164 -5.57 -3.86 -8.97
CA PRO A 164 -6.01 -2.76 -8.12
C PRO A 164 -5.21 -1.47 -8.32
N ALA A 165 -3.87 -1.55 -8.37
CA ALA A 165 -3.02 -0.38 -8.60
C ALA A 165 -3.31 0.30 -9.95
N ARG A 166 -3.42 -0.49 -11.02
CA ARG A 166 -3.80 -0.01 -12.36
C ARG A 166 -5.14 0.71 -12.33
N ARG A 167 -6.15 0.10 -11.70
CA ARG A 167 -7.49 0.69 -11.59
C ARG A 167 -7.46 2.04 -10.86
N ASP A 168 -6.79 2.12 -9.71
CA ASP A 168 -6.78 3.33 -8.89
C ASP A 168 -5.99 4.47 -9.54
N VAL A 169 -4.85 4.16 -10.19
CA VAL A 169 -4.09 5.15 -10.98
C VAL A 169 -4.87 5.61 -12.20
N GLY A 170 -5.54 4.69 -12.93
CA GLY A 170 -6.38 5.04 -14.06
C GLY A 170 -7.60 5.88 -13.67
N MET A 171 -8.23 5.60 -12.52
CA MET A 171 -9.30 6.44 -11.97
C MET A 171 -8.79 7.84 -11.61
N LEU A 172 -7.62 7.94 -10.98
CA LEU A 172 -6.99 9.22 -10.69
C LEU A 172 -6.72 10.02 -11.96
N GLY A 173 -6.08 9.41 -12.97
CA GLY A 173 -5.74 10.11 -14.20
C GLY A 173 -6.97 10.57 -14.98
N ARG A 174 -8.03 9.76 -15.05
CA ARG A 174 -9.31 10.19 -15.66
C ARG A 174 -9.94 11.38 -14.93
N GLU A 175 -9.88 11.39 -13.59
CA GLU A 175 -10.42 12.50 -12.81
C GLU A 175 -9.57 13.77 -12.91
N VAL A 176 -8.25 13.64 -13.03
CA VAL A 176 -7.35 14.77 -13.32
C VAL A 176 -7.69 15.38 -14.68
N ALA A 177 -7.85 14.56 -15.72
CA ALA A 177 -8.27 15.01 -17.05
C ALA A 177 -9.63 15.72 -17.01
N ALA A 178 -10.62 15.14 -16.34
CA ALA A 178 -11.94 15.74 -16.18
C ALA A 178 -11.89 17.07 -15.39
N SER A 179 -11.02 17.17 -14.38
CA SER A 179 -10.85 18.41 -13.59
C SER A 179 -10.19 19.53 -14.40
N LEU A 180 -9.21 19.19 -15.26
CA LEU A 180 -8.62 20.13 -16.22
C LEU A 180 -9.67 20.66 -17.21
N GLU A 181 -10.51 19.77 -17.75
CA GLU A 181 -11.60 20.14 -18.67
C GLU A 181 -12.67 20.99 -17.98
N ARG A 182 -13.11 20.62 -16.76
CA ARG A 182 -14.06 21.45 -15.99
C ARG A 182 -13.53 22.85 -15.73
N LEU A 183 -12.25 22.99 -15.37
CA LEU A 183 -11.65 24.32 -15.19
C LEU A 183 -11.55 25.07 -16.53
N ALA A 184 -11.20 24.37 -17.62
CA ALA A 184 -11.15 24.97 -18.95
C ALA A 184 -12.51 25.48 -19.44
N ASP A 185 -13.59 24.78 -19.11
CA ASP A 185 -14.95 25.18 -19.48
C ASP A 185 -15.48 26.31 -18.57
N ALA A 186 -15.06 26.33 -17.30
CA ALA A 186 -15.44 27.37 -16.35
C ALA A 186 -14.77 28.72 -16.65
N LEU A 187 -13.48 28.71 -17.01
CA LEU A 187 -12.68 29.91 -17.25
C LEU A 187 -13.33 30.94 -18.21
N PRO A 188 -13.81 30.57 -19.42
CA PRO A 188 -14.40 31.51 -20.36
C PRO A 188 -15.90 31.78 -20.14
N SER A 189 -16.49 31.33 -19.03
CA SER A 189 -17.92 31.48 -18.76
C SER A 189 -18.21 32.09 -17.39
N VAL A 190 -19.28 32.89 -17.31
CA VAL A 190 -19.73 33.49 -16.05
C VAL A 190 -20.28 32.38 -15.14
N GLN A 191 -19.72 32.27 -13.94
CA GLN A 191 -20.07 31.28 -12.92
C GLN A 191 -20.93 31.87 -11.82
N SER A 192 -21.91 31.09 -11.36
CA SER A 192 -22.61 31.36 -10.12
C SER A 192 -21.78 30.89 -8.91
N GLY A 193 -22.04 31.48 -7.73
CA GLY A 193 -21.40 31.06 -6.48
C GLY A 193 -21.47 29.55 -6.19
N PRO A 194 -22.64 28.88 -6.39
CA PRO A 194 -22.73 27.43 -6.27
C PRO A 194 -21.83 26.65 -7.25
N GLN A 195 -21.70 27.09 -8.51
CA GLN A 195 -20.83 26.43 -9.50
C GLN A 195 -19.35 26.54 -9.12
N LEU A 196 -18.92 27.71 -8.61
CA LEU A 196 -17.55 27.89 -8.09
C LEU A 196 -17.27 26.98 -6.89
N GLN A 197 -18.26 26.83 -6.00
CA GLN A 197 -18.14 25.91 -4.85
C GLN A 197 -18.08 24.45 -5.30
N GLU A 198 -18.89 24.06 -6.29
CA GLU A 198 -18.87 22.71 -6.88
C GLU A 198 -17.50 22.39 -7.46
N LEU A 199 -16.93 23.28 -8.27
CA LEU A 199 -15.60 23.11 -8.85
C LEU A 199 -14.52 22.92 -7.77
N MET A 200 -14.60 23.67 -6.67
CA MET A 200 -13.71 23.51 -5.51
C MET A 200 -13.92 22.20 -4.73
N LEU A 201 -15.17 21.74 -4.61
CA LEU A 201 -15.49 20.48 -3.94
C LEU A 201 -14.98 19.29 -4.74
N GLU A 202 -15.18 19.31 -6.05
CA GLU A 202 -14.76 18.24 -6.96
C GLU A 202 -13.23 18.12 -7.02
N VAL A 203 -12.51 19.24 -7.22
CA VAL A 203 -11.04 19.21 -7.32
C VAL A 203 -10.38 18.71 -6.03
N ARG A 204 -11.02 18.91 -4.86
CA ARG A 204 -10.52 18.42 -3.56
C ARG A 204 -10.55 16.89 -3.46
N LEU A 205 -11.38 16.21 -4.25
CA LEU A 205 -11.43 14.74 -4.29
C LEU A 205 -10.16 14.11 -4.90
N LEU A 206 -9.37 14.88 -5.66
CA LEU A 206 -8.11 14.40 -6.22
C LEU A 206 -7.09 14.01 -5.12
N ARG A 207 -7.11 14.67 -3.95
CA ARG A 207 -6.19 14.36 -2.84
C ARG A 207 -6.37 12.94 -2.28
N PRO A 208 -7.57 12.53 -1.82
CA PRO A 208 -7.78 11.16 -1.37
C PRO A 208 -7.60 10.13 -2.49
N MET A 209 -7.89 10.47 -3.75
CA MET A 209 -7.65 9.57 -4.89
C MET A 209 -6.14 9.36 -5.13
N LEU A 210 -5.33 10.41 -5.04
CA LEU A 210 -3.86 10.31 -5.11
C LEU A 210 -3.31 9.44 -3.98
N ALA A 211 -3.77 9.65 -2.75
CA ALA A 211 -3.36 8.83 -1.61
C ALA A 211 -3.75 7.35 -1.78
N ALA A 212 -4.94 7.08 -2.32
CA ALA A 212 -5.39 5.73 -2.62
C ALA A 212 -4.53 5.06 -3.71
N ALA A 213 -4.23 5.78 -4.79
CA ALA A 213 -3.36 5.29 -5.87
C ALA A 213 -1.94 4.96 -5.36
N GLN A 214 -1.35 5.85 -4.55
CA GLN A 214 -0.05 5.62 -3.91
C GLN A 214 -0.06 4.38 -2.99
N ALA A 215 -1.09 4.22 -2.17
CA ALA A 215 -1.24 3.06 -1.30
C ALA A 215 -1.40 1.75 -2.09
N SER A 216 -2.13 1.78 -3.21
CA SER A 216 -2.30 0.62 -4.08
C SER A 216 -1.01 0.24 -4.82
N ILE A 217 -0.19 1.21 -5.26
CA ILE A 217 1.15 0.92 -5.80
C ILE A 217 2.04 0.29 -4.72
N ALA A 218 2.09 0.87 -3.52
CA ALA A 218 2.89 0.31 -2.42
C ALA A 218 2.46 -1.13 -2.08
N SER A 219 1.14 -1.39 -2.07
CA SER A 219 0.60 -2.74 -1.88
C SER A 219 0.97 -3.70 -3.01
N ALA A 220 1.00 -3.22 -4.26
CA ALA A 220 1.44 -3.99 -5.42
C ALA A 220 2.93 -4.33 -5.35
N GLU A 221 3.78 -3.37 -5.01
CA GLU A 221 5.22 -3.58 -4.80
C GLU A 221 5.48 -4.61 -3.70
N GLU A 222 4.79 -4.50 -2.56
CA GLU A 222 4.89 -5.48 -1.49
C GLU A 222 4.41 -6.88 -1.94
N SER A 223 3.30 -6.96 -2.69
CA SER A 223 2.78 -8.24 -3.20
C SER A 223 3.72 -8.94 -4.18
N LEU A 224 4.54 -8.17 -4.91
CA LEU A 224 5.53 -8.68 -5.86
C LEU A 224 6.90 -8.93 -5.21
N SER A 225 7.16 -8.34 -4.04
CA SER A 225 8.40 -8.59 -3.29
C SER A 225 8.49 -10.08 -2.94
N LEU A 226 9.56 -10.73 -3.41
CA LEU A 226 9.80 -12.18 -3.26
C LEU A 226 8.71 -13.09 -3.88
N ASN A 227 7.83 -12.56 -4.73
CA ASN A 227 6.79 -13.34 -5.40
C ASN A 227 7.36 -14.08 -6.61
N PRO A 228 7.12 -15.40 -6.77
CA PRO A 228 7.58 -16.15 -7.94
C PRO A 228 7.09 -15.58 -9.29
N ARG A 229 5.95 -14.89 -9.31
CA ARG A 229 5.37 -14.26 -10.52
C ARG A 229 5.87 -12.84 -10.79
N ARG A 230 6.88 -12.36 -10.06
CA ARG A 230 7.42 -11.00 -10.18
C ARG A 230 7.83 -10.66 -11.61
N SER A 231 8.55 -11.55 -12.30
CA SER A 231 9.06 -11.28 -13.65
C SER A 231 7.97 -10.92 -14.65
N ARG A 232 6.78 -11.53 -14.54
CA ARG A 232 5.64 -11.29 -15.45
C ARG A 232 4.91 -9.96 -15.23
N HIS A 233 5.03 -9.36 -14.04
CA HIS A 233 4.23 -8.17 -13.66
C HIS A 233 5.10 -6.97 -13.30
N ASN A 234 6.43 -7.11 -13.40
CA ASN A 234 7.35 -6.05 -13.03
C ASN A 234 7.24 -4.86 -14.00
N ASP A 235 7.10 -5.15 -15.29
CA ASP A 235 7.03 -4.10 -16.31
C ASP A 235 5.70 -3.36 -16.24
N ASP A 236 4.57 -4.07 -16.10
CA ASP A 236 3.27 -3.47 -15.77
C ASP A 236 3.32 -2.54 -14.55
N LEU A 237 3.97 -2.96 -13.45
CA LEU A 237 4.03 -2.13 -12.25
C LEU A 237 4.93 -0.91 -12.43
N LYS A 238 6.04 -1.03 -13.17
CA LYS A 238 6.88 0.12 -13.52
C LYS A 238 6.11 1.13 -14.35
N GLU A 239 5.34 0.67 -15.33
CA GLU A 239 4.51 1.53 -16.19
C GLU A 239 3.45 2.27 -15.37
N ILE A 240 2.69 1.57 -14.53
CA ILE A 240 1.69 2.18 -13.63
C ILE A 240 2.34 3.19 -12.68
N ARG A 241 3.54 2.89 -12.18
CA ARG A 241 4.31 3.80 -11.33
C ARG A 241 4.79 5.03 -12.08
N ALA A 242 5.30 4.85 -13.29
CA ALA A 242 5.72 5.97 -14.15
C ALA A 242 4.54 6.90 -14.44
N LEU A 243 3.37 6.35 -14.75
CA LEU A 243 2.14 7.13 -14.93
C LEU A 243 1.77 7.92 -13.67
N LEU A 244 1.81 7.29 -12.49
CA LEU A 244 1.51 7.99 -11.24
C LEU A 244 2.52 9.11 -10.95
N THR A 245 3.82 8.86 -11.18
CA THR A 245 4.86 9.87 -11.03
C THR A 245 4.60 11.08 -11.94
N ARG A 246 4.13 10.85 -13.17
CA ARG A 246 3.76 11.90 -14.13
C ARG A 246 2.53 12.72 -13.71
N ILE A 247 1.50 12.05 -13.20
CA ILE A 247 0.20 12.68 -12.89
C ILE A 247 0.17 13.33 -11.49
N ALA A 248 0.96 12.85 -10.53
CA ALA A 248 0.90 13.35 -9.15
C ALA A 248 1.22 14.86 -9.00
N PRO A 249 2.20 15.44 -9.72
CA PRO A 249 2.42 16.89 -9.73
C PRO A 249 1.23 17.66 -10.33
N VAL A 250 0.63 17.13 -11.40
CA VAL A 250 -0.54 17.71 -12.07
C VAL A 250 -1.73 17.81 -11.11
N VAL A 251 -1.95 16.83 -10.23
CA VAL A 251 -2.97 16.92 -9.17
C VAL A 251 -2.79 18.19 -8.33
N THR A 252 -1.55 18.50 -7.94
CA THR A 252 -1.26 19.67 -7.11
C THR A 252 -1.51 20.97 -7.88
N GLN A 253 -1.09 21.01 -9.14
CA GLN A 253 -1.25 22.16 -10.03
C GLN A 253 -2.74 22.44 -10.29
N VAL A 254 -3.53 21.41 -10.65
CA VAL A 254 -4.98 21.58 -10.90
C VAL A 254 -5.71 22.08 -9.65
N ILE A 255 -5.41 21.54 -8.46
CA ILE A 255 -5.98 22.05 -7.19
C ILE A 255 -5.58 23.52 -6.97
N GLY A 256 -4.33 23.87 -7.25
CA GLY A 256 -3.81 25.23 -7.15
C GLY A 256 -4.53 26.20 -8.09
N MET A 257 -4.61 25.85 -9.37
CA MET A 257 -5.29 26.63 -10.40
C MET A 257 -6.76 26.84 -10.11
N THR A 258 -7.48 25.78 -9.73
CA THR A 258 -8.91 25.88 -9.37
C THR A 258 -9.10 26.76 -8.14
N ARG A 259 -8.20 26.67 -7.16
CA ARG A 259 -8.25 27.55 -5.98
C ARG A 259 -7.95 29.00 -6.33
N ALA A 260 -6.92 29.27 -7.14
CA ALA A 260 -6.60 30.62 -7.58
C ALA A 260 -7.78 31.24 -8.35
N TYR A 261 -8.40 30.46 -9.24
CA TYR A 261 -9.61 30.86 -9.95
C TYR A 261 -10.76 31.17 -8.99
N TYR A 262 -11.01 30.33 -7.97
CA TYR A 262 -12.03 30.57 -6.95
C TYR A 262 -11.77 31.83 -6.11
N ASP A 263 -10.53 32.01 -5.63
CA ASP A 263 -10.15 33.09 -4.72
C ASP A 263 -10.11 34.47 -5.44
N HIS A 264 -9.88 34.49 -6.75
CA HIS A 264 -9.77 35.70 -7.58
C HIS A 264 -10.86 35.79 -8.67
N TYR A 265 -12.00 35.13 -8.49
CA TYR A 265 -13.08 35.14 -9.47
C TYR A 265 -13.75 36.51 -9.59
N GLU A 266 -13.86 37.01 -10.83
CA GLU A 266 -14.62 38.20 -11.22
C GLU A 266 -15.36 37.91 -12.54
N ASP A 267 -16.59 38.41 -12.71
CA ASP A 267 -17.40 38.13 -13.90
C ASP A 267 -16.75 38.62 -15.20
N SER A 268 -15.92 39.68 -15.12
CA SER A 268 -15.16 40.22 -16.26
C SER A 268 -14.05 39.29 -16.77
N LEU A 269 -13.68 38.25 -16.01
CA LEU A 269 -12.68 37.26 -16.45
C LEU A 269 -13.09 36.55 -17.74
N ALA A 270 -14.40 36.36 -17.96
CA ALA A 270 -14.91 35.70 -19.16
C ALA A 270 -14.57 36.47 -20.45
N ASP A 271 -14.36 37.78 -20.35
CA ASP A 271 -14.01 38.63 -21.49
C ASP A 271 -12.50 38.63 -21.80
N ASP A 272 -11.64 38.21 -20.87
CA ASP A 272 -10.18 38.21 -21.04
C ASP A 272 -9.74 37.17 -22.09
N ALA A 273 -9.02 37.63 -23.12
CA ALA A 273 -8.49 36.77 -24.18
C ALA A 273 -7.44 35.76 -23.65
N SER A 274 -6.71 36.14 -22.59
CA SER A 274 -5.69 35.30 -21.95
C SER A 274 -6.31 34.09 -21.27
N VAL A 275 -7.48 34.28 -20.64
CA VAL A 275 -8.25 33.21 -19.99
C VAL A 275 -8.73 32.17 -21.01
N ARG A 276 -9.17 32.61 -22.20
CA ARG A 276 -9.52 31.72 -23.31
C ARG A 276 -8.32 30.91 -23.83
N ALA A 277 -7.15 31.54 -23.92
CA ALA A 277 -5.93 30.86 -24.32
C ALA A 277 -5.49 29.81 -23.29
N ILE A 278 -5.58 30.12 -21.99
CA ILE A 278 -5.30 29.18 -20.89
C ILE A 278 -6.29 28.00 -20.92
N ALA A 279 -7.58 28.27 -21.08
CA ALA A 279 -8.62 27.25 -21.19
C ALA A 279 -8.30 26.24 -22.31
N GLU A 280 -7.88 26.73 -23.47
CA GLU A 280 -7.49 25.86 -24.58
C GLU A 280 -6.30 24.95 -24.22
N GLN A 281 -5.31 25.46 -23.51
CA GLN A 281 -4.17 24.65 -23.07
C GLN A 281 -4.56 23.64 -21.99
N LEU A 282 -5.49 23.98 -21.10
CA LEU A 282 -6.03 23.04 -20.11
C LEU A 282 -6.80 21.89 -20.78
N ARG A 283 -7.56 22.16 -21.85
CA ARG A 283 -8.19 21.09 -22.65
C ARG A 283 -7.16 20.15 -23.27
N ARG A 284 -6.05 20.70 -23.80
CA ARG A 284 -4.94 19.90 -24.34
C ARG A 284 -4.25 19.08 -23.26
N ALA A 285 -4.02 19.66 -22.09
CA ALA A 285 -3.49 18.93 -20.93
C ALA A 285 -4.42 17.79 -20.49
N GLY A 286 -5.73 18.03 -20.43
CA GLY A 286 -6.72 17.00 -20.11
C GLY A 286 -6.73 15.88 -21.14
N HIS A 287 -6.62 16.21 -22.43
CA HIS A 287 -6.46 15.24 -23.50
C HIS A 287 -5.20 14.37 -23.32
N ASP A 288 -4.05 14.99 -23.05
CA ASP A 288 -2.77 14.28 -22.90
C ASP A 288 -2.74 13.38 -21.67
N VAL A 289 -3.33 13.81 -20.55
CA VAL A 289 -3.51 12.96 -19.36
C VAL A 289 -4.39 11.76 -19.70
N ARG A 290 -5.51 11.97 -20.41
CA ARG A 290 -6.41 10.88 -20.83
C ARG A 290 -5.69 9.90 -21.75
N LEU A 291 -4.89 10.41 -22.68
CA LEU A 291 -4.09 9.60 -23.59
C LEU A 291 -3.05 8.78 -22.83
N ALA A 292 -2.31 9.37 -21.89
CA ALA A 292 -1.35 8.66 -21.05
C ALA A 292 -2.00 7.53 -20.24
N VAL A 293 -3.21 7.75 -19.72
CA VAL A 293 -3.99 6.69 -19.04
C VAL A 293 -4.41 5.59 -20.01
N GLN A 294 -4.87 5.93 -21.21
CA GLN A 294 -5.27 4.95 -22.22
C GLN A 294 -4.10 4.09 -22.71
N LEU A 295 -2.94 4.70 -22.95
CA LEU A 295 -1.72 3.98 -23.32
C LEU A 295 -1.30 3.01 -22.22
N ALA A 296 -1.38 3.42 -20.96
CA ALA A 296 -1.09 2.54 -19.84
C ALA A 296 -2.17 1.45 -19.66
N ASP A 297 -3.45 1.72 -19.93
CA ASP A 297 -4.56 0.74 -19.78
C ASP A 297 -4.63 -0.27 -20.93
N ALA A 298 -4.15 0.08 -22.13
CA ALA A 298 -4.07 -0.84 -23.26
C ALA A 298 -3.01 -1.92 -22.97
N ALA A 299 -3.45 -3.18 -22.85
CA ALA A 299 -2.53 -4.30 -23.02
C ALA A 299 -1.79 -4.15 -24.37
N PRO A 300 -0.57 -4.68 -24.52
CA PRO A 300 0.21 -4.54 -25.75
C PRO A 300 -0.44 -5.35 -26.89
N GLU A 301 -1.55 -4.87 -27.44
CA GLU A 301 -2.09 -5.29 -28.73
C GLU A 301 -1.60 -4.30 -29.79
N PRO A 302 -0.89 -4.76 -30.84
CA PRO A 302 -0.10 -3.89 -31.70
C PRO A 302 -0.87 -3.05 -32.71
N ASP A 303 -2.22 -2.99 -32.69
CA ASP A 303 -2.95 -2.63 -33.92
C ASP A 303 -4.08 -1.60 -33.81
N VAL A 304 -4.00 -0.66 -32.86
CA VAL A 304 -4.83 0.56 -32.92
C VAL A 304 -3.96 1.81 -32.89
N MET A 305 -3.09 1.95 -33.90
CA MET A 305 -2.54 3.26 -34.28
C MET A 305 -3.64 4.09 -34.95
N THR A 306 -4.60 4.58 -34.19
CA THR A 306 -5.44 5.70 -34.64
C THR A 306 -5.09 6.93 -33.81
N SER A 307 -4.21 7.79 -34.37
CA SER A 307 -4.07 9.21 -34.02
C SER A 307 -3.96 9.54 -32.52
N ALA A 308 -2.77 9.37 -31.93
CA ALA A 308 -2.48 9.78 -30.57
C ALA A 308 -1.20 10.61 -30.50
N VAL A 309 -1.22 11.79 -31.12
CA VAL A 309 -0.13 12.76 -30.97
C VAL A 309 -0.44 13.62 -29.74
N PRO A 310 0.51 13.80 -28.80
CA PRO A 310 0.34 14.73 -27.69
C PRO A 310 -0.11 16.12 -28.18
N ALA A 311 -1.14 16.68 -27.56
CA ALA A 311 -1.73 17.96 -27.92
C ALA A 311 -0.92 19.15 -27.37
N LEU A 312 -0.22 18.97 -26.25
CA LEU A 312 0.73 19.94 -25.69
C LEU A 312 2.10 19.86 -26.39
N THR A 313 2.17 20.39 -27.62
CA THR A 313 3.40 20.35 -28.41
C THR A 313 4.39 21.50 -28.11
N ALA A 314 3.91 22.63 -27.57
CA ALA A 314 4.73 23.78 -27.20
C ALA A 314 4.13 24.55 -26.01
N PRO A 315 4.95 25.23 -25.17
CA PRO A 315 4.46 26.04 -24.07
C PRO A 315 3.69 27.27 -24.57
N LEU A 316 2.72 27.74 -23.76
CA LEU A 316 1.94 28.94 -24.07
C LEU A 316 2.83 30.18 -23.94
N MET A 317 3.12 30.83 -25.07
CA MET A 317 3.84 32.10 -25.11
C MET A 317 2.82 33.25 -25.16
N MET A 318 2.59 33.93 -24.04
CA MET A 318 1.80 35.17 -23.99
C MET A 318 2.71 36.39 -23.81
N ARG A 319 2.33 37.52 -24.42
CA ARG A 319 2.90 38.82 -24.08
C ARG A 319 2.54 39.16 -22.62
N PRO A 320 3.33 40.00 -21.91
CA PRO A 320 3.00 40.40 -20.54
C PRO A 320 1.53 40.88 -20.47
N PRO A 321 0.76 40.43 -19.47
CA PRO A 321 -0.67 40.71 -19.41
C PRO A 321 -0.91 42.21 -19.32
N GLU A 322 -1.65 42.75 -20.30
CA GLU A 322 -2.19 44.12 -20.27
C GLU A 322 -3.51 44.18 -19.49
N SER A 323 -3.98 43.05 -18.93
CA SER A 323 -5.26 42.96 -18.22
C SER A 323 -5.15 43.24 -16.73
N ASP A 324 -6.23 43.79 -16.15
CA ASP A 324 -6.37 44.02 -14.71
C ASP A 324 -6.31 42.71 -13.89
N HIS A 325 -6.46 41.56 -14.56
CA HIS A 325 -6.45 40.21 -13.98
C HIS A 325 -5.07 39.53 -13.95
N TRP A 326 -3.98 40.30 -14.11
CA TRP A 326 -2.62 39.79 -14.29
C TRP A 326 -2.12 38.83 -13.20
N ILE A 327 -2.59 38.95 -11.95
CA ILE A 327 -2.20 38.05 -10.84
C ILE A 327 -2.72 36.63 -11.09
N LEU A 328 -4.01 36.50 -11.40
CA LEU A 328 -4.63 35.21 -11.68
C LEU A 328 -4.04 34.60 -12.95
N VAL A 329 -3.96 35.38 -14.03
CA VAL A 329 -3.39 34.95 -15.32
C VAL A 329 -1.95 34.47 -15.12
N GLY A 330 -1.12 35.22 -14.39
CA GLY A 330 0.26 34.83 -14.07
C GLY A 330 0.35 33.52 -13.29
N SER A 331 -0.50 33.34 -12.27
CA SER A 331 -0.56 32.09 -11.48
C SER A 331 -0.94 30.89 -12.35
N LEU A 332 -2.00 31.04 -13.17
CA LEU A 332 -2.47 29.98 -14.06
C LEU A 332 -1.43 29.62 -15.13
N MET A 333 -0.70 30.61 -15.65
CA MET A 333 0.40 30.38 -16.61
C MET A 333 1.54 29.59 -15.98
N GLU A 334 1.93 29.92 -14.75
CA GLU A 334 3.01 29.21 -14.06
C GLU A 334 2.62 27.76 -13.75
N ASP A 335 1.39 27.52 -13.30
CA ASP A 335 0.90 26.16 -13.10
C ASP A 335 0.79 25.38 -14.42
N LEU A 336 0.32 26.02 -15.50
CA LEU A 336 0.26 25.40 -16.82
C LEU A 336 1.66 25.07 -17.37
N ARG A 337 2.66 25.93 -17.14
CA ARG A 337 4.06 25.67 -17.49
C ARG A 337 4.59 24.43 -16.76
N ARG A 338 4.23 24.27 -15.48
CA ARG A 338 4.58 23.08 -14.71
C ARG A 338 3.87 21.84 -15.24
N ILE A 339 2.56 21.92 -15.53
CA ILE A 339 1.81 20.80 -16.16
C ILE A 339 2.47 20.37 -17.47
N HIS A 340 2.84 21.33 -18.33
CA HIS A 340 3.50 21.05 -19.60
C HIS A 340 4.84 20.33 -19.41
N GLY A 341 5.65 20.76 -18.44
CA GLY A 341 6.92 20.11 -18.11
C GLY A 341 6.74 18.67 -17.61
N GLU A 342 5.73 18.42 -16.79
CA GLU A 342 5.47 17.10 -16.21
C GLU A 342 4.88 16.11 -17.24
N LEU A 343 4.12 16.58 -18.24
CA LEU A 343 3.47 15.72 -19.22
C LEU A 343 4.38 15.33 -20.40
N ARG A 344 5.43 16.10 -20.68
CA ARG A 344 6.44 15.74 -21.69
C ARG A 344 7.35 14.63 -21.17
N GLU A 345 7.67 13.67 -22.05
CA GLU A 345 8.75 12.74 -21.79
C GLU A 345 10.07 13.51 -21.82
N ASP A 346 10.87 13.37 -20.76
CA ASP A 346 12.29 13.70 -20.81
C ASP A 346 12.93 12.72 -21.81
N ASP A 347 13.15 13.19 -23.04
CA ASP A 347 14.08 12.58 -24.00
C ASP A 347 15.52 12.64 -23.47
#